data_AF-A0A1R1SGX5-F1
#
_entry.id   AF-A0A1R1SGX5-F1
#
_cell.length_a   1.000
_cell.length_b   1.000
_cell.length_c   1.000
_cell.angle_alpha   90.00
_cell.angle_beta   90.00
_cell.angle_gamma   90.00
#
_symmetry.space_group_name_H-M   'P 1'
#
loop_
_entity.id
_entity.type
_entity.pdbx_description
1 polymer ?
#
loop_
_entity_poly.entity_id
_entity_poly.type
_entity_poly.pdbx_seq_one_letter_code
_entity_poly.pdbx_strand_id
1 'polypeptide(L)'
;MTPSPGHPIDFPTLLQATADIPGSPAIDDYGVPLAAVHRHGAHMLNQDVYWGAHLKAAAVLDTLLRHPWLEHSQADAAWAATRAVLTINGLTLARDVKGSEVLALMRDIAGPGIPLRDIARALRAWTTEGTADGTAEGAAEGPADGTSGGTTDGMTDGTATG
;
A
#
# COMPACT_ATOMS: atom_id res chain seq x y z
N MET A 1 14.77 9.79 -17.55
CA MET A 1 14.92 10.14 -16.13
C MET A 1 15.92 9.19 -15.50
N THR A 2 16.92 9.70 -14.79
CA THR A 2 17.78 8.86 -13.95
C THR A 2 16.96 8.35 -12.76
N PRO A 3 17.05 7.06 -12.38
CA PRO A 3 16.30 6.55 -11.25
C PRO A 3 16.76 7.22 -9.95
N SER A 4 15.81 7.81 -9.21
CA SER A 4 16.04 8.42 -7.89
C SER A 4 16.56 7.37 -6.89
N PRO A 5 17.45 7.75 -5.94
CA PRO A 5 17.89 6.85 -4.87
C PRO A 5 16.74 6.36 -3.98
N GLY A 6 15.61 7.06 -3.99
CA GLY A 6 14.45 6.79 -3.14
C GLY A 6 14.63 7.31 -1.70
N HIS A 7 13.52 7.49 -1.00
CA HIS A 7 13.45 7.99 0.36
C HIS A 7 13.40 6.81 1.36
N PRO A 8 14.21 6.84 2.44
CA PRO A 8 14.11 5.86 3.52
C PRO A 8 12.86 6.11 4.37
N ILE A 9 12.38 5.06 5.04
CA ILE A 9 11.41 5.13 6.13
C ILE A 9 12.13 5.31 7.46
N ASP A 10 11.59 6.13 8.35
CA ASP A 10 12.09 6.26 9.71
C ASP A 10 11.42 5.24 10.65
N PHE A 11 11.96 5.12 11.86
CA PHE A 11 11.48 4.14 12.83
C PHE A 11 10.02 4.38 13.29
N PRO A 12 9.60 5.62 13.62
CA PRO A 12 8.20 5.89 13.95
C PRO A 12 7.23 5.53 12.83
N THR A 13 7.55 5.88 11.58
CA THR A 13 6.69 5.58 10.42
C THR A 13 6.64 4.07 10.15
N LEU A 14 7.74 3.35 10.36
CA LEU A 14 7.76 1.89 10.28
C LEU A 14 6.80 1.29 11.32
N LEU A 15 6.88 1.71 12.58
CA LEU A 15 5.99 1.21 13.62
C LEU A 15 4.53 1.56 13.33
N GLN A 16 4.26 2.79 12.88
CA GLN A 16 2.92 3.23 12.53
C GLN A 16 2.33 2.40 11.40
N ALA A 17 3.12 2.03 10.39
CA ALA A 17 2.68 1.15 9.31
C ALA A 17 2.26 -0.24 9.81
N THR A 18 2.77 -0.67 10.96
CA THR A 18 2.45 -1.96 11.59
C THR A 18 1.37 -1.87 12.67
N ALA A 19 0.83 -0.69 12.95
CA ALA A 19 -0.14 -0.49 14.03
C ALA A 19 -1.50 -1.17 13.77
N ASP A 20 -1.88 -1.31 12.50
CA ASP A 20 -3.18 -1.86 12.07
C ASP A 20 -3.22 -3.39 12.09
N ILE A 21 -2.15 -4.05 12.54
CA ILE A 21 -2.10 -5.51 12.61
C ILE A 21 -3.07 -6.01 13.68
N PRO A 22 -4.00 -6.94 13.34
CA PRO A 22 -4.98 -7.46 14.28
C PRO A 22 -4.32 -8.01 15.55
N GLY A 23 -4.85 -7.61 16.71
CA GLY A 23 -4.34 -7.98 18.02
C GLY A 23 -3.16 -7.14 18.52
N SER A 24 -2.61 -6.23 17.70
CA SER A 24 -1.50 -5.34 18.06
C SER A 24 -0.32 -6.11 18.70
N PRO A 25 0.39 -6.94 17.92
CA PRO A 25 1.42 -7.83 18.44
C PRO A 25 2.48 -7.06 19.23
N ALA A 26 2.89 -7.61 20.38
CA ALA A 26 3.97 -7.06 21.16
C ALA A 26 5.30 -7.16 20.40
N ILE A 27 6.15 -6.14 20.56
CA ILE A 27 7.52 -6.13 20.01
C ILE A 27 8.43 -6.84 20.99
N ASP A 28 8.98 -7.98 20.57
CA ASP A 28 9.92 -8.78 21.35
C ASP A 28 11.37 -8.28 21.21
N ASP A 29 11.73 -7.77 20.02
CA ASP A 29 13.07 -7.27 19.72
C ASP A 29 13.02 -5.98 18.90
N TYR A 30 13.25 -4.85 19.55
CA TYR A 30 13.35 -3.54 18.91
C TYR A 30 14.58 -3.39 18.00
N GLY A 31 15.61 -4.23 18.17
CA GLY A 31 16.84 -4.21 17.39
C GLY A 31 16.61 -4.55 15.92
N VAL A 32 15.67 -5.45 15.61
CA VAL A 32 15.35 -5.86 14.24
C VAL A 32 14.78 -4.73 13.38
N PRO A 33 13.69 -4.04 13.77
CA PRO A 33 13.19 -2.90 13.00
C PRO A 33 14.17 -1.72 12.98
N LEU A 34 14.96 -1.50 14.04
CA LEU A 34 16.07 -0.52 14.00
C LEU A 34 17.13 -0.91 12.95
N ALA A 35 17.51 -2.18 12.88
CA ALA A 35 18.44 -2.67 11.86
C ALA A 35 17.86 -2.53 10.46
N ALA A 36 16.55 -2.77 10.26
CA ALA A 36 15.88 -2.55 8.98
C ALA A 36 15.98 -1.08 8.55
N VAL A 37 15.72 -0.14 9.49
CA VAL A 37 15.85 1.31 9.23
C VAL A 37 17.28 1.68 8.83
N HIS A 38 18.28 1.24 9.58
CA HIS A 38 19.68 1.54 9.27
C HIS A 38 20.14 0.89 7.96
N ARG A 39 19.73 -0.35 7.70
CA ARG A 39 20.12 -1.10 6.50
C ARG A 39 19.63 -0.40 5.25
N HIS A 40 18.32 -0.20 5.09
CA HIS A 40 17.79 0.39 3.85
C HIS A 40 18.15 1.89 3.66
N GLY A 41 18.44 2.59 4.76
CA GLY A 41 18.95 3.97 4.78
C GLY A 41 20.48 4.07 4.71
N ALA A 42 21.21 2.98 4.48
CA ALA A 42 22.67 3.00 4.49
C ALA A 42 23.24 3.79 3.30
N HIS A 43 24.17 4.70 3.62
CA HIS A 43 24.96 5.46 2.65
C HIS A 43 26.46 5.17 2.85
N MET A 44 27.18 5.02 1.75
CA MET A 44 28.62 4.73 1.73
C MET A 44 29.27 5.47 0.57
N LEU A 45 30.43 6.11 0.80
CA LEU A 45 31.16 6.86 -0.25
C LEU A 45 30.28 7.87 -1.03
N ASN A 46 29.41 8.58 -0.32
CA ASN A 46 28.45 9.54 -0.89
C ASN A 46 27.46 8.92 -1.89
N GLN A 47 27.17 7.62 -1.76
CA GLN A 47 26.18 6.90 -2.55
C GLN A 47 25.26 6.07 -1.64
N ASP A 48 24.00 5.93 -2.03
CA ASP A 48 23.10 4.94 -1.44
C ASP A 48 23.62 3.53 -1.66
N VAL A 49 23.73 2.75 -0.58
CA VAL A 49 24.03 1.31 -0.67
C VAL A 49 22.88 0.59 -1.38
N TYR A 50 21.64 0.99 -1.10
CA TYR A 50 20.42 0.46 -1.71
C TYR A 50 19.83 1.51 -2.66
N TRP A 51 20.29 1.50 -3.92
CA TRP A 51 19.87 2.49 -4.91
C TRP A 51 18.45 2.23 -5.43
N GLY A 52 17.50 3.07 -5.00
CA GLY A 52 16.12 3.08 -5.47
C GLY A 52 15.11 2.44 -4.51
N ALA A 53 13.86 2.89 -4.63
CA ALA A 53 12.75 2.51 -3.75
C ALA A 53 12.54 0.99 -3.60
N HIS A 54 12.63 0.22 -4.70
CA HIS A 54 12.45 -1.23 -4.65
C HIS A 54 13.55 -1.96 -3.86
N LEU A 55 14.81 -1.49 -3.96
CA LEU A 55 15.91 -2.08 -3.19
C LEU A 55 15.81 -1.72 -1.71
N LYS A 56 15.39 -0.48 -1.41
CA LYS A 56 15.10 -0.05 -0.05
C LYS A 56 13.96 -0.87 0.57
N ALA A 57 12.85 -1.02 -0.14
CA ALA A 57 11.70 -1.83 0.29
C ALA A 57 12.08 -3.31 0.45
N ALA A 58 12.86 -3.87 -0.48
CA ALA A 58 13.38 -5.23 -0.36
C ALA A 58 14.26 -5.43 0.87
N ALA A 59 15.12 -4.47 1.20
CA ALA A 59 15.99 -4.54 2.38
C ALA A 59 15.19 -4.51 3.69
N VAL A 60 14.10 -3.74 3.75
CA VAL A 60 13.16 -3.75 4.89
C VAL A 60 12.47 -5.10 4.99
N LEU A 61 11.86 -5.59 3.92
CA LEU A 61 11.16 -6.88 3.89
C LEU A 61 12.08 -8.04 4.31
N ASP A 62 13.27 -8.10 3.72
CA ASP A 62 14.28 -9.13 4.00
C ASP A 62 14.73 -9.11 5.47
N THR A 63 14.94 -7.93 6.05
CA THR A 63 15.39 -7.82 7.45
C THR A 63 14.30 -8.22 8.42
N LEU A 64 13.07 -7.74 8.21
CA LEU A 64 11.95 -7.97 9.12
C LEU A 64 11.43 -9.42 9.09
N LEU A 65 11.67 -10.17 8.01
CA LEU A 65 11.27 -11.58 7.88
C LEU A 65 12.35 -12.59 8.34
N ARG A 66 13.62 -12.17 8.44
CA ARG A 66 14.72 -13.07 8.81
C ARG A 66 14.96 -13.19 10.30
N HIS A 67 14.43 -12.27 11.08
CA HIS A 67 14.65 -12.22 12.52
C HIS A 67 13.31 -12.09 13.26
N PRO A 68 13.01 -12.98 14.22
CA PRO A 68 11.81 -12.83 15.05
C PRO A 68 11.91 -11.52 15.84
N TRP A 69 10.86 -10.69 15.77
CA TRP A 69 10.79 -9.40 16.45
C TRP A 69 9.39 -9.04 16.99
N LEU A 70 8.40 -9.89 16.70
CA LEU A 70 7.03 -9.78 17.14
C LEU A 70 6.55 -11.12 17.68
N GLU A 71 5.65 -11.07 18.66
CA GLU A 71 5.01 -12.23 19.25
C GLU A 71 4.28 -13.08 18.19
N HIS A 72 3.61 -12.42 17.25
CA HIS A 72 2.92 -13.04 16.12
C HIS A 72 2.77 -12.08 14.93
N SER A 73 2.18 -12.54 13.83
CA SER A 73 1.84 -11.72 12.64
C SER A 73 3.02 -10.95 12.02
N GLN A 74 4.24 -11.46 12.17
CA GLN A 74 5.45 -10.82 11.64
C GLN A 74 5.40 -10.62 10.13
N ALA A 75 4.85 -11.58 9.37
CA ALA A 75 4.78 -11.47 7.91
C ALA A 75 3.91 -10.29 7.46
N ASP A 76 2.76 -10.10 8.10
CA ASP A 76 1.86 -8.98 7.80
C ASP A 76 2.48 -7.64 8.19
N ALA A 77 3.14 -7.57 9.35
CA ALA A 77 3.86 -6.38 9.79
C ALA A 77 5.02 -6.03 8.84
N ALA A 78 5.82 -7.02 8.43
CA ALA A 78 6.90 -6.83 7.48
C ALA A 78 6.37 -6.33 6.12
N TRP A 79 5.23 -6.86 5.67
CA TRP A 79 4.57 -6.39 4.46
C TRP A 79 4.09 -4.94 4.57
N ALA A 80 3.45 -4.59 5.69
CA ALA A 80 2.92 -3.26 5.91
C ALA A 80 4.04 -2.20 5.93
N ALA A 81 5.15 -2.48 6.64
CA ALA A 81 6.35 -1.64 6.61
C ALA A 81 6.94 -1.50 5.19
N THR A 82 6.98 -2.60 4.43
CA THR A 82 7.47 -2.62 3.05
C THR A 82 6.59 -1.75 2.13
N ARG A 83 5.27 -1.84 2.28
CA ARG A 83 4.32 -0.99 1.56
C ARG A 83 4.50 0.48 1.90
N ALA A 84 4.73 0.82 3.17
CA ALA A 84 5.00 2.19 3.58
C ALA A 84 6.25 2.76 2.90
N VAL A 85 7.33 1.99 2.77
CA VAL A 85 8.51 2.40 1.98
C VAL A 85 8.13 2.68 0.54
N LEU A 86 7.37 1.80 -0.11
CA LEU A 86 6.92 2.00 -1.50
C LEU A 86 6.06 3.28 -1.63
N THR A 87 5.11 3.49 -0.72
CA THR A 87 4.20 4.64 -0.73
C THR A 87 4.94 5.97 -0.53
N ILE A 88 5.87 6.06 0.41
CA ILE A 88 6.69 7.27 0.63
C ILE A 88 7.53 7.61 -0.62
N ASN A 89 7.81 6.61 -1.45
CA ASN A 89 8.51 6.76 -2.72
C ASN A 89 7.58 6.98 -3.92
N GLY A 90 6.29 7.25 -3.71
CA GLY A 90 5.32 7.50 -4.78
C GLY A 90 4.92 6.26 -5.58
N LEU A 91 5.19 5.06 -5.05
CA LEU A 91 4.85 3.80 -5.70
C LEU A 91 3.57 3.20 -5.10
N THR A 92 2.71 2.70 -5.98
CA THR A 92 1.48 1.99 -5.62
C THR A 92 1.53 0.56 -6.14
N LEU A 93 0.92 -0.38 -5.39
CA LEU A 93 0.76 -1.76 -5.84
C LEU A 93 -0.29 -1.83 -6.95
N ALA A 94 0.01 -2.58 -8.00
CA ALA A 94 -0.94 -2.89 -9.05
C ALA A 94 -2.12 -3.71 -8.50
N ARG A 95 -3.32 -3.49 -9.04
CA ARG A 95 -4.56 -4.09 -8.52
C ARG A 95 -4.65 -5.60 -8.74
N ASP A 96 -3.85 -6.14 -9.66
CA ASP A 96 -3.88 -7.54 -10.11
C ASP A 96 -2.89 -8.45 -9.38
N VAL A 97 -2.05 -7.90 -8.49
CA VAL A 97 -1.10 -8.67 -7.68
C VAL A 97 -1.86 -9.59 -6.73
N LYS A 98 -1.66 -10.90 -6.86
CA LYS A 98 -2.39 -11.88 -6.05
C LYS A 98 -1.75 -12.01 -4.67
N GLY A 99 -2.58 -12.12 -3.64
CA GLY A 99 -2.10 -12.39 -2.27
C GLY A 99 -1.24 -13.65 -2.17
N SER A 100 -1.52 -14.68 -2.98
CA SER A 100 -0.70 -15.90 -3.02
C SER A 100 0.72 -15.68 -3.54
N GLU A 101 0.94 -14.71 -4.44
CA GLU A 101 2.27 -14.36 -4.95
C GLU A 101 3.09 -13.63 -3.88
N VAL A 102 2.46 -12.72 -3.15
CA VAL A 102 3.07 -12.01 -2.02
C VAL A 102 3.47 -12.99 -0.92
N LEU A 103 2.56 -13.90 -0.54
CA LEU A 103 2.83 -14.93 0.48
C LEU A 103 3.92 -15.91 0.04
N ALA A 104 3.98 -16.25 -1.26
CA ALA A 104 5.05 -17.07 -1.79
C ALA A 104 6.41 -16.39 -1.66
N LEU A 105 6.51 -15.12 -2.03
CA LEU A 105 7.74 -14.34 -1.87
C LEU A 105 8.19 -14.29 -0.40
N MET A 106 7.28 -14.01 0.53
CA MET A 106 7.61 -13.93 1.96
C MET A 106 8.12 -15.25 2.51
N ARG A 107 7.51 -16.37 2.11
CA ARG A 107 7.96 -17.72 2.49
C ARG A 107 9.36 -18.01 1.95
N ASP A 108 9.65 -17.62 0.72
CA ASP A 108 10.97 -17.84 0.11
C ASP A 108 12.06 -17.01 0.81
N ILE A 109 11.72 -15.79 1.25
CA ILE A 109 12.60 -14.93 2.06
C ILE A 109 12.84 -15.54 3.45
N ALA A 110 11.77 -15.95 4.15
CA ALA A 110 11.83 -16.49 5.50
C ALA A 110 12.45 -17.89 5.58
N GLY A 111 12.43 -18.65 4.48
CA GLY A 111 13.05 -19.97 4.38
C GLY A 111 14.57 -19.92 4.16
N PRO A 112 15.12 -20.53 3.10
CA PRO A 112 16.56 -20.49 2.83
C PRO A 112 17.05 -19.08 2.49
N GLY A 113 16.12 -18.16 2.18
CA GLY A 113 16.42 -16.84 1.68
C GLY A 113 16.65 -16.84 0.18
N ILE A 114 16.34 -15.70 -0.43
CA ILE A 114 16.59 -15.43 -1.84
C ILE A 114 17.44 -14.17 -1.99
N PRO A 115 18.13 -13.98 -3.14
CA PRO A 115 18.92 -12.77 -3.37
C PRO A 115 18.05 -11.52 -3.26
N LEU A 116 18.57 -10.49 -2.59
CA LEU A 116 17.86 -9.23 -2.38
C LEU A 116 17.37 -8.59 -3.70
N ARG A 117 18.14 -8.75 -4.78
CA ARG A 117 17.80 -8.26 -6.12
C ARG A 117 16.55 -8.93 -6.71
N ASP A 118 16.26 -10.17 -6.32
CA ASP A 118 15.08 -10.89 -6.79
C ASP A 118 13.83 -10.44 -6.03
N ILE A 119 13.97 -10.15 -4.72
CA ILE A 119 12.92 -9.48 -3.93
C ILE A 119 12.57 -8.13 -4.57
N ALA A 120 13.58 -7.29 -4.84
CA ALA A 120 13.38 -5.99 -5.46
C ALA A 120 12.76 -6.10 -6.88
N ARG A 121 13.09 -7.15 -7.64
CA ARG A 121 12.49 -7.40 -8.96
C ARG A 121 11.01 -7.75 -8.85
N ALA A 122 10.64 -8.60 -7.89
CA ALA A 122 9.23 -8.92 -7.63
C ALA A 122 8.45 -7.67 -7.25
N LEU A 123 8.95 -6.88 -6.29
CA LEU A 123 8.33 -5.61 -5.89
C LEU A 123 8.18 -4.65 -7.07
N ARG A 124 9.18 -4.56 -7.95
CA ARG A 124 9.11 -3.71 -9.15
C ARG A 124 8.06 -4.17 -10.13
N ALA A 125 7.93 -5.47 -10.36
CA ALA A 125 6.90 -6.02 -11.24
C ALA A 125 5.48 -5.77 -10.72
N TRP A 126 5.32 -5.57 -9.41
CA TRP A 126 4.05 -5.34 -8.74
C TRP A 126 3.68 -3.88 -8.54
N THR A 127 4.56 -2.93 -8.90
CA THR A 127 4.34 -1.52 -8.59
C THR A 127 4.38 -0.63 -9.81
N THR A 128 3.58 0.42 -9.79
CA THR A 128 3.59 1.51 -10.76
C THR A 128 3.85 2.84 -10.07
N GLU A 129 4.39 3.82 -10.79
CA GLU A 129 4.41 5.21 -10.31
C GLU A 129 2.96 5.68 -10.17
N GLY A 130 2.61 6.21 -9.00
CA GLY A 130 1.27 6.69 -8.75
C GLY A 130 1.02 8.01 -9.48
N THR A 131 0.42 7.98 -10.67
CA THR A 131 -0.56 9.02 -11.00
C THR A 131 -1.77 8.74 -10.12
N ALA A 132 -2.05 9.63 -9.17
CA ALA A 132 -3.32 9.64 -8.44
C ALA A 132 -4.46 9.88 -9.44
N ASP A 133 -4.85 8.86 -10.20
CA ASP A 133 -6.07 8.90 -11.00
C ASP A 133 -7.25 8.65 -10.07
N GLY A 134 -7.57 9.71 -9.36
CA GLY A 134 -8.88 9.97 -8.80
C GLY A 134 -9.48 11.15 -9.54
N THR A 135 -9.73 10.99 -10.84
CA THR A 135 -10.74 11.82 -11.51
C THR A 135 -12.09 11.33 -10.99
N ALA A 136 -12.52 11.88 -9.86
CA ALA A 136 -13.91 11.77 -9.44
C ALA A 136 -14.75 12.50 -10.49
N GLU A 137 -15.49 11.75 -11.31
CA GLU A 137 -16.65 12.24 -12.05
C GLU A 137 -17.67 12.78 -11.05
N GLY A 138 -17.51 14.05 -10.68
CA GLY A 138 -18.57 14.89 -10.16
C GLY A 138 -19.28 15.51 -11.35
N ALA A 139 -20.39 14.89 -11.76
CA ALA A 139 -21.29 15.40 -12.76
C ALA A 139 -21.61 16.88 -12.49
N ALA A 140 -21.25 17.74 -13.43
CA ALA A 140 -21.79 19.09 -13.51
C ALA A 140 -23.21 18.98 -14.08
N GLU A 141 -24.23 19.00 -13.23
CA GLU A 141 -25.58 19.38 -13.65
C GLU A 141 -25.94 20.71 -13.00
N GLY A 142 -25.67 21.77 -13.76
CA GLY A 142 -26.31 23.08 -13.63
C GLY A 142 -27.55 23.16 -14.54
N PRO A 143 -28.40 24.18 -14.38
CA PRO A 143 -29.84 23.97 -14.29
C PRO A 143 -30.65 24.29 -15.56
N ALA A 144 -31.90 23.80 -15.51
CA ALA A 144 -33.14 24.41 -15.96
C ALA A 144 -33.71 24.12 -17.37
N ASP A 145 -34.96 23.68 -17.28
CA ASP A 145 -36.15 24.08 -18.05
C ASP A 145 -36.55 23.26 -19.28
N GLY A 146 -37.81 22.84 -19.27
CA GLY A 146 -38.36 21.88 -20.22
C GLY A 146 -39.79 21.49 -19.87
N THR A 147 -40.69 22.45 -20.04
CA THR A 147 -42.15 22.31 -20.16
C THR A 147 -42.64 20.94 -20.68
N SER A 148 -43.59 20.33 -19.96
CA SER A 148 -44.65 19.54 -20.60
C SER A 148 -45.98 19.79 -19.89
N GLY A 149 -46.84 20.57 -20.54
CA GLY A 149 -48.24 20.69 -20.20
C GLY A 149 -49.00 19.41 -20.53
N GLY A 150 -49.96 19.07 -19.68
CA GLY A 150 -50.88 17.96 -19.87
C GLY A 150 -52.20 18.28 -19.16
N THR A 151 -53.06 19.00 -19.86
CA THR A 151 -54.47 19.17 -19.54
C THR A 151 -55.18 17.82 -19.64
N THR A 152 -55.89 17.42 -18.59
CA THR A 152 -57.15 16.68 -18.75
C THR A 152 -58.11 17.06 -17.63
N ASP A 153 -59.18 17.75 -18.02
CA ASP A 153 -60.43 17.89 -17.28
C ASP A 153 -61.09 16.52 -17.09
N GLY A 154 -61.76 16.33 -15.95
CA GLY A 154 -62.45 15.07 -15.65
C GLY A 154 -63.31 15.15 -14.40
N MET A 155 -64.26 16.07 -14.40
CA MET A 155 -65.39 16.09 -13.46
C MET A 155 -66.29 14.87 -13.73
N THR A 156 -66.48 13.98 -12.74
CA THR A 156 -67.69 13.17 -12.66
C THR A 156 -68.19 13.10 -11.22
N ASP A 157 -69.47 13.45 -11.12
CA ASP A 157 -70.35 13.55 -9.98
C ASP A 157 -70.89 12.16 -9.54
N GLY A 158 -71.41 12.06 -8.31
CA GLY A 158 -72.51 11.13 -8.03
C GLY A 158 -72.30 9.98 -7.03
N THR A 159 -72.92 10.18 -5.85
CA THR A 159 -73.83 9.26 -5.14
C THR A 159 -73.32 7.99 -4.40
N ALA A 160 -73.28 8.13 -3.07
CA ALA A 160 -74.06 7.40 -2.03
C ALA A 160 -74.41 5.90 -2.19
N THR A 161 -74.22 5.17 -1.08
CA THR A 161 -75.14 4.27 -0.34
C THR A 161 -74.29 3.21 0.38
N GLY A 162 -74.46 2.87 1.66
CA GLY A 162 -75.33 3.31 2.74
C GLY A 162 -74.80 2.75 4.07
#